data_AF-A0A1H9PUJ7-F1
#
_entry.id   AF-A0A1H9PUJ7-F1
#
_cell.length_a   1.000
_cell.length_b   1.000
_cell.length_c   1.000
_cell.angle_alpha   90.00
_cell.angle_beta   90.00
_cell.angle_gamma   90.00
#
_symmetry.space_group_name_H-M   'P 1'
#
loop_
_entity.id
_entity.type
_entity.pdbx_description
1 polymer ?
#
loop_
_entity_poly.entity_id
_entity_poly.type
_entity_poly.pdbx_seq_one_letter_code
_entity_poly.pdbx_strand_id
1 'polypeptide(L)'
;MAIHYIEYRDAEDLGFHMTYLKNLPSRIEAFKVGLDLVPTDEYGKSREPALDEVLAKALAGSTLWGFTSAELRALHHTTRSTLNTLLEHVKARPDSLSVELATLQAQCAEFKNRQQECLKIAEVAIAVIPRLMDFMNTSICTYARVNNLIKGESKAEEPDTLNRILTPDENMTSAISKVEWNDRSLCSTMLSAANMGIYCGRLSDLLEATRCGLAALDAKQSPRSINTRAQLAVIPAREALRLINHTFDNILRFRF
;
A
#
# COMPACT_ATOMS: atom_id res chain seq x y z
N MET A 1 -15.85 -0.10 17.69
CA MET A 1 -15.48 0.35 16.33
C MET A 1 -13.98 0.48 16.28
N ALA A 2 -13.28 -0.40 15.55
CA ALA A 2 -11.86 -0.19 15.27
C ALA A 2 -11.75 1.06 14.39
N ILE A 3 -11.05 2.08 14.87
CA ILE A 3 -10.79 3.26 14.06
C ILE A 3 -9.57 2.89 13.22
N HIS A 4 -9.79 2.57 11.94
CA HIS A 4 -8.71 2.34 10.99
C HIS A 4 -8.10 3.70 10.64
N TYR A 5 -7.25 4.20 11.54
CA TYR A 5 -6.38 5.32 11.23
C TYR A 5 -5.25 4.80 10.35
N ILE A 6 -5.03 5.51 9.26
CA ILE A 6 -3.75 5.45 8.56
C ILE A 6 -2.73 6.17 9.45
N GLU A 7 -1.51 5.66 9.52
CA GLU A 7 -0.38 6.32 10.15
C GLU A 7 0.55 6.96 9.11
N TYR A 8 1.36 7.95 9.56
CA TYR A 8 2.39 8.54 8.70
C TYR A 8 3.29 7.47 8.07
N ARG A 9 3.63 6.45 8.86
CA ARG A 9 4.49 5.35 8.46
C ARG A 9 3.92 4.54 7.30
N ASP A 10 2.60 4.39 7.19
CA ASP A 10 1.99 3.68 6.06
C ASP A 10 2.32 4.38 4.73
N ALA A 11 2.23 5.72 4.69
CA ALA A 11 2.56 6.49 3.49
C ALA A 11 4.06 6.48 3.17
N GLU A 12 4.90 6.47 4.21
CA GLU A 12 6.35 6.41 4.12
C GLU A 12 6.82 5.06 3.59
N ASP A 13 6.33 3.95 4.16
CA ASP A 13 6.65 2.59 3.75
C ASP A 13 6.23 2.32 2.30
N LEU A 14 5.09 2.84 1.86
CA LEU A 14 4.68 2.80 0.44
C LEU A 14 5.63 3.59 -0.46
N GLY A 15 6.11 4.76 -0.02
CA GLY A 15 7.12 5.55 -0.73
C GLY A 15 8.48 4.84 -0.83
N PHE A 16 8.93 4.24 0.28
CA PHE A 16 10.13 3.41 0.30
C PHE A 16 9.99 2.20 -0.62
N HIS A 17 8.82 1.55 -0.65
CA HIS A 17 8.56 0.43 -1.54
C HIS A 17 8.69 0.81 -3.03
N MET A 18 8.20 1.98 -3.44
CA MET A 18 8.37 2.45 -4.83
C MET A 18 9.84 2.59 -5.19
N THR A 19 10.62 3.20 -4.30
CA THR A 19 12.07 3.36 -4.49
C THR A 19 12.78 2.01 -4.50
N TYR A 20 12.35 1.08 -3.65
CA TYR A 20 12.83 -0.30 -3.62
C TYR A 20 12.60 -0.99 -4.97
N LEU A 21 11.38 -0.93 -5.52
CA LEU A 21 11.05 -1.54 -6.82
C LEU A 21 11.85 -0.92 -7.97
N LYS A 22 11.98 0.41 -7.98
CA LYS A 22 12.76 1.14 -9.00
C LYS A 22 14.23 0.73 -9.00
N ASN A 23 14.80 0.49 -7.81
CA ASN A 23 16.21 0.16 -7.64
C ASN A 23 16.48 -1.36 -7.63
N LEU A 24 15.48 -2.18 -7.93
CA LEU A 24 15.58 -3.64 -7.88
C LEU A 24 16.72 -4.20 -8.75
N PRO A 25 16.95 -3.74 -10.01
CA PRO A 25 18.08 -4.22 -10.81
C PRO A 25 19.43 -4.02 -10.11
N SER A 26 19.69 -2.82 -9.59
CA SER A 26 20.94 -2.51 -8.88
C SER A 26 21.08 -3.31 -7.59
N ARG A 27 19.97 -3.63 -6.91
CA ARG A 27 19.98 -4.47 -5.70
C ARG A 27 20.37 -5.92 -6.01
N ILE A 28 19.89 -6.48 -7.11
CA ILE A 28 20.27 -7.82 -7.58
C ILE A 28 21.77 -7.87 -7.88
N GLU A 29 22.28 -6.90 -8.64
CA GLU A 29 23.71 -6.82 -8.95
C GLU A 29 24.59 -6.67 -7.70
N ALA A 30 24.23 -5.75 -6.80
CA ALA A 30 24.95 -5.56 -5.55
C ALA A 30 24.89 -6.79 -4.62
N PHE A 31 23.82 -7.58 -4.70
CA PHE A 31 23.71 -8.83 -3.96
C PHE A 31 24.65 -9.90 -4.50
N LYS A 32 24.72 -10.07 -5.84
CA LYS A 32 25.64 -11.02 -6.49
C LYS A 32 27.09 -10.69 -6.21
N VAL A 33 27.49 -9.41 -6.38
CA VAL A 33 28.85 -8.96 -6.09
C VAL A 33 29.19 -9.11 -4.62
N GLY A 34 28.28 -8.77 -3.71
CA GLY A 34 28.51 -8.93 -2.26
C GLY A 34 28.56 -10.38 -1.77
N LEU A 35 28.17 -11.35 -2.60
CA LEU A 35 28.32 -12.78 -2.36
C LEU A 35 29.46 -13.39 -3.19
N ASP A 36 30.29 -12.58 -3.84
CA ASP A 36 31.37 -13.05 -4.74
C ASP A 36 30.89 -14.02 -5.84
N LEU A 37 29.62 -13.95 -6.23
CA LEU A 37 29.08 -14.75 -7.34
C LEU A 37 29.42 -14.14 -8.71
N VAL A 38 29.70 -12.84 -8.73
CA VAL A 38 30.10 -12.07 -9.90
C VAL A 38 31.24 -11.14 -9.49
N PRO A 39 32.36 -11.09 -10.26
CA PRO A 39 33.44 -10.15 -10.02
C PRO A 39 32.97 -8.68 -10.00
N THR A 40 33.63 -7.83 -9.21
CA THR A 40 33.22 -6.41 -9.08
C THR A 40 33.33 -5.65 -10.41
N ASP A 41 34.29 -5.99 -11.26
CA ASP A 41 34.49 -5.40 -12.60
C ASP A 41 33.43 -5.85 -13.63
N GLU A 42 32.61 -6.84 -13.28
CA GLU A 42 31.45 -7.30 -14.04
C GLU A 42 30.12 -6.74 -13.53
N TYR A 43 30.14 -5.83 -12.55
CA TYR A 43 28.93 -5.19 -12.02
C TYR A 43 28.06 -4.58 -13.15
N GLY A 44 26.79 -4.99 -13.21
CA GLY A 44 25.83 -4.51 -14.20
C GLY A 44 25.96 -5.15 -15.60
N LYS A 45 26.91 -6.08 -15.79
CA LYS A 45 27.06 -6.86 -17.04
C LYS A 45 26.41 -8.23 -16.94
N SER A 46 26.28 -8.77 -15.72
CA SER A 46 25.67 -10.07 -15.46
C SER A 46 24.15 -9.93 -15.41
N ARG A 47 23.44 -10.49 -16.40
CA ARG A 47 21.97 -10.46 -16.43
C ARG A 47 21.40 -11.71 -15.76
N GLU A 48 20.26 -11.58 -15.09
CA GLU A 48 19.46 -12.70 -14.57
C GLU A 48 18.15 -12.86 -15.37
N PRO A 49 18.13 -13.63 -16.47
CA PRO A 49 16.92 -13.79 -17.30
C PRO A 49 15.72 -14.33 -16.52
N ALA A 50 15.97 -15.17 -15.50
CA ALA A 50 14.94 -15.70 -14.61
C ALA A 50 14.16 -14.60 -13.85
N LEU A 51 14.73 -13.39 -13.73
CA LEU A 51 14.11 -12.25 -13.06
C LEU A 51 13.57 -11.20 -14.04
N ASP A 52 13.65 -11.39 -15.36
CA ASP A 52 13.18 -10.39 -16.34
C ASP A 52 11.71 -10.01 -16.15
N GLU A 53 10.83 -11.00 -15.93
CA GLU A 53 9.41 -10.76 -15.67
C GLU A 53 9.19 -10.04 -14.33
N VAL A 54 9.98 -10.40 -13.30
CA VAL A 54 9.94 -9.78 -11.97
C VAL A 54 10.36 -8.31 -12.06
N LEU A 55 11.41 -8.01 -12.81
CA LEU A 55 11.92 -6.65 -13.02
C LEU A 55 10.92 -5.81 -13.83
N ALA A 56 10.27 -6.38 -14.84
CA ALA A 56 9.22 -5.70 -15.59
C ALA A 56 8.02 -5.34 -14.69
N LYS A 57 7.57 -6.27 -13.84
CA LYS A 57 6.51 -6.03 -12.84
C LYS A 57 6.92 -4.97 -11.81
N ALA A 58 8.15 -5.02 -11.32
CA ALA A 58 8.67 -4.03 -10.39
C ALA A 58 8.71 -2.62 -11.00
N LEU A 59 9.18 -2.50 -12.25
CA LEU A 59 9.22 -1.23 -12.95
C LEU A 59 7.81 -0.64 -13.13
N ALA A 60 6.86 -1.45 -13.61
CA ALA A 60 5.47 -1.04 -13.75
C ALA A 60 4.84 -0.63 -12.41
N GLY A 61 5.16 -1.36 -11.33
CA GLY A 61 4.67 -1.09 -9.99
C GLY A 61 5.29 0.15 -9.31
N SER A 62 6.51 0.53 -9.69
CA SER A 62 7.28 1.59 -9.02
C SER A 62 6.68 2.99 -9.11
N THR A 63 5.68 3.20 -9.97
CA THR A 63 5.01 4.50 -10.15
C THR A 63 3.62 4.55 -9.50
N LEU A 64 3.09 3.41 -9.04
CA LEU A 64 1.71 3.29 -8.56
C LEU A 64 1.43 4.26 -7.41
N TRP A 65 2.22 4.23 -6.33
CA TRP A 65 1.96 5.07 -5.17
C TRP A 65 2.15 6.57 -5.45
N GLY A 66 3.11 6.94 -6.29
CA GLY A 66 3.32 8.33 -6.68
C GLY A 66 2.06 8.93 -7.32
N PHE A 67 1.44 8.17 -8.23
CA PHE A 67 0.18 8.54 -8.87
C PHE A 67 -1.01 8.49 -7.90
N THR A 68 -1.23 7.35 -7.24
CA THR A 68 -2.35 7.14 -6.32
C THR A 68 -2.37 8.16 -5.18
N SER A 69 -1.21 8.51 -4.61
CA SER A 69 -1.13 9.50 -3.53
C SER A 69 -1.45 10.92 -4.00
N ALA A 70 -1.11 11.28 -5.24
CA ALA A 70 -1.45 12.59 -5.81
C ALA A 70 -2.96 12.71 -6.03
N GLU A 71 -3.58 11.69 -6.62
CA GLU A 71 -5.03 11.67 -6.85
C GLU A 71 -5.81 11.61 -5.52
N LEU A 72 -5.33 10.85 -4.54
CA LEU A 72 -5.96 10.78 -3.21
C LEU A 72 -5.92 12.13 -2.48
N ARG A 73 -4.84 12.90 -2.60
CA ARG A 73 -4.76 14.28 -2.06
C ARG A 73 -5.81 15.19 -2.70
N ALA A 74 -5.95 15.14 -4.03
CA ALA A 74 -6.95 15.94 -4.75
C ALA A 74 -8.38 15.52 -4.36
N LEU A 75 -8.63 14.22 -4.24
CA LEU A 75 -9.91 13.67 -3.81
C LEU A 75 -10.25 14.12 -2.38
N HIS A 76 -9.29 14.07 -1.44
CA HIS A 76 -9.49 14.58 -0.08
C HIS A 76 -9.88 16.06 -0.06
N HIS A 77 -9.18 16.90 -0.83
CA HIS A 77 -9.49 18.32 -0.90
C HIS A 77 -10.91 18.59 -1.41
N THR A 78 -11.29 17.93 -2.51
CA THR A 78 -12.61 18.10 -3.12
C THR A 78 -13.71 17.54 -2.22
N THR A 79 -13.55 16.34 -1.68
CA THR A 79 -14.52 15.74 -0.73
C THR A 79 -14.68 16.57 0.54
N ARG A 80 -13.58 17.10 1.11
CA ARG A 80 -13.67 18.01 2.26
C ARG A 80 -14.53 19.23 1.97
N SER A 81 -14.35 19.85 0.80
CA SER A 81 -15.17 20.97 0.36
C SER A 81 -16.65 20.58 0.21
N THR A 82 -16.91 19.48 -0.50
CA THR A 82 -18.27 18.95 -0.70
C THR A 82 -18.97 18.66 0.61
N LEU A 83 -18.30 18.01 1.57
CA LEU A 83 -18.88 17.68 2.87
C LEU A 83 -19.19 18.93 3.70
N ASN A 84 -18.32 19.94 3.70
CA ASN A 84 -18.60 21.20 4.39
C ASN A 84 -19.83 21.90 3.79
N THR A 85 -19.91 22.02 2.47
CA THR A 85 -21.06 22.61 1.79
C THR A 85 -22.34 21.84 2.08
N LEU A 86 -22.29 20.51 1.98
CA LEU A 86 -23.42 19.63 2.28
C LEU A 86 -23.93 19.82 3.72
N LEU A 87 -23.03 19.88 4.70
CA LEU A 87 -23.40 20.04 6.11
C LEU A 87 -24.08 21.39 6.37
N GLU A 88 -23.66 22.45 5.70
CA GLU A 88 -24.33 23.76 5.78
C GLU A 88 -25.68 23.76 5.06
N HIS A 89 -25.76 23.18 3.86
CA HIS A 89 -27.02 23.07 3.12
C HIS A 89 -28.06 22.21 3.84
N VAL A 90 -27.66 21.12 4.49
CA VAL A 90 -28.58 20.30 5.30
C VAL A 90 -29.15 21.06 6.50
N LYS A 91 -28.39 22.01 7.09
CA LYS A 91 -28.92 22.88 8.15
C LYS A 91 -29.91 23.91 7.61
N ALA A 92 -29.66 24.46 6.43
CA ALA A 92 -30.45 25.55 5.85
C ALA A 92 -31.69 25.06 5.09
N ARG A 93 -31.52 24.07 4.20
CA ARG A 93 -32.52 23.65 3.21
C ARG A 93 -32.36 22.17 2.82
N PRO A 94 -32.77 21.23 3.69
CA PRO A 94 -32.57 19.79 3.48
C PRO A 94 -33.42 19.20 2.34
N ASP A 95 -34.38 19.93 1.79
CA ASP A 95 -35.25 19.56 0.66
C ASP A 95 -34.59 19.72 -0.72
N SER A 96 -33.38 20.32 -0.80
CA SER A 96 -32.70 20.59 -2.07
C SER A 96 -31.22 20.23 -1.99
N LEU A 97 -30.90 18.95 -2.22
CA LEU A 97 -29.55 18.37 -2.09
C LEU A 97 -29.10 17.57 -3.33
N SER A 98 -29.80 17.67 -4.46
CA SER A 98 -29.59 16.78 -5.62
C SER A 98 -28.17 16.87 -6.21
N VAL A 99 -27.58 18.06 -6.22
CA VAL A 99 -26.22 18.30 -6.73
C VAL A 99 -25.18 17.67 -5.81
N GLU A 100 -25.33 17.85 -4.50
CA GLU A 100 -24.42 17.30 -3.50
C GLU A 100 -24.50 15.78 -3.49
N LEU A 101 -25.69 15.20 -3.62
CA LEU A 101 -25.87 13.75 -3.67
C LEU A 101 -25.23 13.12 -4.91
N ALA A 102 -25.33 13.77 -6.08
CA ALA A 102 -24.64 13.33 -7.28
C ALA A 102 -23.11 13.43 -7.13
N THR A 103 -22.63 14.51 -6.51
CA THR A 103 -21.20 14.71 -6.24
C THR A 103 -20.66 13.66 -5.26
N LEU A 104 -21.39 13.37 -4.19
CA LEU A 104 -21.06 12.31 -3.24
C LEU A 104 -20.97 10.95 -3.94
N GLN A 105 -21.91 10.63 -4.83
CA GLN A 105 -21.88 9.37 -5.58
C GLN A 105 -20.62 9.21 -6.43
N ALA A 106 -20.21 10.27 -7.12
CA ALA A 106 -18.97 10.28 -7.89
C ALA A 106 -17.75 10.08 -6.97
N GLN A 107 -17.69 10.80 -5.84
CA GLN A 107 -16.60 10.67 -4.87
C GLN A 107 -16.55 9.29 -4.21
N CYS A 108 -17.70 8.63 -3.94
CA CYS A 108 -17.74 7.24 -3.49
C CYS A 108 -17.03 6.31 -4.49
N ALA A 109 -17.35 6.45 -5.78
CA ALA A 109 -16.74 5.64 -6.84
C ALA A 109 -15.23 5.88 -6.92
N GLU A 110 -14.79 7.14 -6.82
CA GLU A 110 -13.36 7.48 -6.82
C GLU A 110 -12.62 6.87 -5.62
N PHE A 111 -13.17 6.94 -4.40
CA PHE A 111 -12.56 6.27 -3.25
C PHE A 111 -12.48 4.75 -3.42
N LYS A 112 -13.49 4.11 -4.03
CA LYS A 112 -13.41 2.69 -4.39
C LYS A 112 -12.32 2.41 -5.41
N ASN A 113 -12.14 3.27 -6.42
CA ASN A 113 -11.05 3.14 -7.38
C ASN A 113 -9.69 3.24 -6.66
N ARG A 114 -9.53 4.19 -5.73
CA ARG A 114 -8.32 4.32 -4.92
C ARG A 114 -8.06 3.10 -4.03
N GLN A 115 -9.12 2.52 -3.45
CA GLN A 115 -9.01 1.27 -2.71
C GLN A 115 -8.42 0.15 -3.58
N GLN A 116 -8.91 -0.01 -4.81
CA GLN A 116 -8.40 -1.03 -5.74
C GLN A 116 -6.94 -0.77 -6.13
N GLU A 117 -6.54 0.49 -6.31
CA GLU A 117 -5.14 0.82 -6.58
C GLU A 117 -4.21 0.50 -5.41
N CYS A 118 -4.65 0.73 -4.17
CA CYS A 118 -3.88 0.34 -3.00
C CYS A 118 -3.70 -1.19 -2.94
N LEU A 119 -4.74 -1.96 -3.28
CA LEU A 119 -4.64 -3.42 -3.36
C LEU A 119 -3.66 -3.88 -4.46
N LYS A 120 -3.64 -3.21 -5.62
CA LYS A 120 -2.65 -3.50 -6.68
C LYS A 120 -1.20 -3.31 -6.21
N ILE A 121 -0.92 -2.37 -5.30
CA ILE A 121 0.42 -2.23 -4.72
C ILE A 121 0.80 -3.49 -3.92
N ALA A 122 -0.13 -4.02 -3.13
CA ALA A 122 0.11 -5.27 -2.39
C ALA A 122 0.31 -6.47 -3.35
N GLU A 123 -0.47 -6.55 -4.43
CA GLU A 123 -0.31 -7.59 -5.46
C GLU A 123 1.08 -7.54 -6.11
N VAL A 124 1.57 -6.35 -6.45
CA VAL A 124 2.93 -6.17 -6.97
C VAL A 124 3.98 -6.62 -5.95
N ALA A 125 3.83 -6.25 -4.68
CA ALA A 125 4.77 -6.63 -3.64
C ALA A 125 4.87 -8.16 -3.50
N ILE A 126 3.74 -8.86 -3.49
CA ILE A 126 3.65 -10.33 -3.41
C ILE A 126 4.19 -11.00 -4.70
N ALA A 127 4.03 -10.35 -5.86
CA ALA A 127 4.57 -10.89 -7.10
C ALA A 127 6.09 -10.73 -7.24
N VAL A 128 6.67 -9.70 -6.61
CA VAL A 128 8.08 -9.32 -6.79
C VAL A 128 8.98 -9.79 -5.66
N ILE A 129 8.65 -9.47 -4.41
CA ILE A 129 9.57 -9.66 -3.28
C ILE A 129 9.87 -11.14 -3.00
N PRO A 130 8.87 -12.05 -2.94
CA PRO A 130 9.15 -13.47 -2.74
C PRO A 130 10.05 -14.06 -3.82
N ARG A 131 9.89 -13.65 -5.08
CA ARG A 131 10.76 -14.13 -6.19
C ARG A 131 12.19 -13.62 -6.08
N LEU A 132 12.37 -12.39 -5.59
CA LEU A 132 13.70 -11.92 -5.24
C LEU A 132 14.30 -12.74 -4.08
N MET A 133 13.52 -13.04 -3.05
CA MET A 133 13.99 -13.85 -1.92
C MET A 133 14.36 -15.28 -2.36
N ASP A 134 13.58 -15.90 -3.25
CA ASP A 134 13.89 -17.20 -3.86
C ASP A 134 15.26 -17.18 -4.56
N PHE A 135 15.49 -16.14 -5.38
CA PHE A 135 16.78 -15.91 -6.04
C PHE A 135 17.90 -15.74 -5.00
N MET A 136 17.72 -14.89 -4.00
CA MET A 136 18.73 -14.62 -2.97
C MET A 136 19.11 -15.88 -2.20
N ASN A 137 18.11 -16.68 -1.78
CA ASN A 137 18.34 -17.94 -1.08
C ASN A 137 19.07 -18.96 -1.97
N THR A 138 18.72 -19.04 -3.26
CA THR A 138 19.39 -19.92 -4.22
C THR A 138 20.85 -19.53 -4.42
N SER A 139 21.12 -18.23 -4.53
CA SER A 139 22.46 -17.66 -4.60
C SER A 139 23.28 -17.93 -3.34
N ILE A 140 22.71 -17.77 -2.14
CA ILE A 140 23.37 -18.11 -0.87
C ILE A 140 23.74 -19.59 -0.84
N CYS A 141 22.82 -20.48 -1.21
CA CYS A 141 23.08 -21.92 -1.29
C CYS A 141 24.20 -22.24 -2.29
N THR A 142 24.24 -21.54 -3.43
CA THR A 142 25.26 -21.73 -4.46
C THR A 142 26.63 -21.30 -3.95
N TYR A 143 26.72 -20.12 -3.33
CA TYR A 143 27.92 -19.62 -2.67
C TYR A 143 28.43 -20.61 -1.61
N ALA A 144 27.55 -21.10 -0.74
CA ALA A 144 27.90 -22.05 0.30
C ALA A 144 28.45 -23.37 -0.25
N ARG A 145 27.90 -23.88 -1.37
CA ARG A 145 28.41 -25.09 -2.05
C ARG A 145 29.81 -24.87 -2.62
N VAL A 146 30.01 -23.78 -3.36
CA VAL A 146 31.29 -23.46 -4.01
C VAL A 146 32.41 -23.27 -2.97
N ASN A 147 32.09 -22.68 -1.82
CA ASN A 147 33.05 -22.38 -0.76
C ASN A 147 33.12 -23.48 0.33
N ASN A 148 32.49 -24.64 0.12
CA ASN A 148 32.46 -25.75 1.08
C ASN A 148 31.97 -25.34 2.49
N LEU A 149 31.02 -24.40 2.57
CA LEU A 149 30.48 -23.87 3.82
C LEU A 149 29.29 -24.66 4.37
N ILE A 150 28.83 -25.68 3.63
CA ILE A 150 27.75 -26.60 4.03
C ILE A 150 28.30 -27.60 5.06
N LYS A 151 27.79 -27.53 6.29
CA LYS A 151 28.06 -28.51 7.34
C LYS A 151 27.35 -29.81 7.02
N GLY A 152 28.14 -30.85 6.74
CA GLY A 152 27.69 -32.24 6.69
C GLY A 152 27.64 -32.83 5.28
N GLU A 153 28.44 -33.89 5.08
CA GLU A 153 28.21 -34.88 4.02
C GLU A 153 27.00 -35.75 4.43
N SER A 154 25.77 -35.30 4.20
CA SER A 154 24.60 -36.20 4.33
C SER A 154 23.71 -36.11 3.10
N LYS A 155 23.77 -37.16 2.28
CA LYS A 155 22.96 -37.42 1.08
C LYS A 155 21.47 -37.68 1.36
N ALA A 156 20.96 -37.39 2.54
CA ALA A 156 19.57 -37.61 2.89
C ALA A 156 19.15 -36.57 3.92
N GLU A 157 18.07 -35.86 3.60
CA GLU A 157 17.27 -34.90 4.38
C GLU A 157 17.28 -33.50 3.79
N GLU A 158 16.13 -33.14 3.20
CA GLU A 158 15.80 -31.80 2.75
C GLU A 158 15.93 -30.82 3.93
N PRO A 159 16.67 -29.70 3.80
CA PRO A 159 16.79 -28.76 4.89
C PRO A 159 15.53 -27.91 5.02
N ASP A 160 14.77 -28.15 6.08
CA ASP A 160 13.61 -27.32 6.42
C ASP A 160 14.01 -25.92 6.95
N THR A 161 15.31 -25.60 7.08
CA THR A 161 15.80 -24.26 7.46
C THR A 161 17.28 -24.01 7.08
N LEU A 162 17.54 -22.99 6.24
CA LEU A 162 18.88 -22.55 5.79
C LEU A 162 19.88 -22.28 6.95
N ASN A 163 19.40 -21.84 8.12
CA ASN A 163 20.24 -21.40 9.23
C ASN A 163 20.97 -22.52 9.99
N ARG A 164 20.58 -23.80 9.85
CA ARG A 164 21.20 -24.91 10.59
C ARG A 164 22.44 -25.51 9.92
N ILE A 165 22.66 -25.22 8.63
CA ILE A 165 23.62 -25.95 7.80
C ILE A 165 24.91 -25.16 7.56
N LEU A 166 25.00 -23.88 7.90
CA LEU A 166 26.06 -23.03 7.37
C LEU A 166 27.17 -22.72 8.39
N THR A 167 28.41 -22.65 7.90
CA THR A 167 29.60 -22.26 8.66
C THR A 167 29.72 -20.73 8.67
N PRO A 168 30.06 -20.06 9.79
CA PRO A 168 30.05 -18.59 9.84
C PRO A 168 30.96 -17.98 8.78
N ASP A 169 30.35 -17.21 7.88
CA ASP A 169 31.01 -16.46 6.82
C ASP A 169 30.37 -15.05 6.80
N GLU A 170 31.20 -14.01 6.66
CA GLU A 170 30.75 -12.62 6.76
C GLU A 170 29.84 -12.23 5.58
N ASN A 171 30.19 -12.66 4.36
CA ASN A 171 29.40 -12.39 3.15
C ASN A 171 28.03 -13.08 3.23
N MET A 172 28.01 -14.30 3.75
CA MET A 172 26.79 -15.06 3.95
C MET A 172 25.90 -14.46 5.06
N THR A 173 26.48 -14.01 6.17
CA THR A 173 25.73 -13.34 7.27
C THR A 173 25.09 -12.04 6.77
N SER A 174 25.84 -11.26 5.99
CA SER A 174 25.33 -10.07 5.30
C SER A 174 24.20 -10.40 4.33
N ALA A 175 24.34 -11.48 3.55
CA ALA A 175 23.33 -11.93 2.60
C ALA A 175 22.04 -12.40 3.27
N ILE A 176 22.12 -13.17 4.36
CA ILE A 176 20.96 -13.60 5.15
C ILE A 176 20.23 -12.37 5.73
N SER A 177 20.98 -11.40 6.27
CA SER A 177 20.41 -10.15 6.79
C SER A 177 19.66 -9.36 5.70
N LYS A 178 20.15 -9.39 4.45
CA LYS A 178 19.43 -8.80 3.30
C LYS A 178 18.15 -9.56 2.99
N VAL A 179 18.11 -10.89 3.09
CA VAL A 179 16.86 -11.68 2.88
C VAL A 179 15.82 -11.29 3.93
N GLU A 180 16.21 -11.23 5.21
CA GLU A 180 15.31 -10.80 6.30
C GLU A 180 14.79 -9.38 6.09
N TRP A 181 15.62 -8.47 5.58
CA TRP A 181 15.19 -7.11 5.29
C TRP A 181 14.12 -7.08 4.18
N ASN A 182 14.22 -7.94 3.17
CA ASN A 182 13.21 -8.05 2.11
C ASN A 182 11.89 -8.60 2.66
N ASP A 183 11.93 -9.58 3.55
CA ASP A 183 10.74 -10.09 4.25
C ASP A 183 10.03 -8.99 5.06
N ARG A 184 10.79 -8.23 5.85
CA ARG A 184 10.25 -7.06 6.59
C ARG A 184 9.66 -6.01 5.65
N SER A 185 10.32 -5.76 4.51
CA SER A 185 9.81 -4.83 3.50
C SER A 185 8.48 -5.32 2.91
N LEU A 186 8.34 -6.62 2.64
CA LEU A 186 7.08 -7.20 2.16
C LEU A 186 5.96 -7.00 3.16
N CYS A 187 6.18 -7.37 4.43
CA CYS A 187 5.17 -7.21 5.48
C CYS A 187 4.74 -5.75 5.65
N SER A 188 5.71 -4.83 5.69
CA SER A 188 5.43 -3.39 5.88
C SER A 188 4.65 -2.81 4.70
N THR A 189 5.03 -3.14 3.47
CA THR A 189 4.29 -2.72 2.27
C THR A 189 2.87 -3.29 2.26
N MET A 190 2.71 -4.58 2.54
CA MET A 190 1.39 -5.22 2.54
C MET A 190 0.46 -4.61 3.58
N LEU A 191 0.94 -4.39 4.80
CA LEU A 191 0.18 -3.76 5.87
C LEU A 191 -0.22 -2.34 5.47
N SER A 192 0.74 -1.56 4.98
CA SER A 192 0.51 -0.16 4.59
C SER A 192 -0.50 -0.05 3.45
N ALA A 193 -0.36 -0.88 2.41
CA ALA A 193 -1.29 -0.93 1.29
C ALA A 193 -2.71 -1.35 1.73
N ALA A 194 -2.81 -2.34 2.63
CA ALA A 194 -4.07 -2.77 3.18
C ALA A 194 -4.73 -1.68 4.03
N ASN A 195 -3.98 -1.01 4.90
CA ASN A 195 -4.47 0.10 5.73
C ASN A 195 -5.02 1.24 4.86
N MET A 196 -4.28 1.63 3.82
CA MET A 196 -4.70 2.64 2.85
C MET A 196 -5.97 2.22 2.08
N GLY A 197 -6.03 0.94 1.67
CA GLY A 197 -7.20 0.38 1.00
C GLY A 197 -8.44 0.37 1.90
N ILE A 198 -8.29 -0.08 3.16
CA ILE A 198 -9.37 -0.10 4.15
C ILE A 198 -9.87 1.32 4.44
N TYR A 199 -8.97 2.28 4.57
CA TYR A 199 -9.34 3.69 4.75
C TYR A 199 -10.17 4.22 3.56
N CYS A 200 -9.72 3.97 2.33
CA CYS A 200 -10.45 4.40 1.14
C CYS A 200 -11.84 3.75 1.07
N GLY A 201 -11.93 2.45 1.36
CA GLY A 201 -13.20 1.74 1.46
C GLY A 201 -14.12 2.34 2.54
N ARG A 202 -13.56 2.65 3.72
CA ARG A 202 -14.31 3.26 4.83
C ARG A 202 -14.87 4.63 4.45
N LEU A 203 -14.09 5.46 3.77
CA LEU A 203 -14.58 6.75 3.29
C LEU A 203 -15.71 6.55 2.28
N SER A 204 -15.53 5.67 1.30
CA SER A 204 -16.61 5.31 0.35
C SER A 204 -17.90 4.92 1.08
N ASP A 205 -17.82 4.04 2.08
CA ASP A 205 -19.00 3.57 2.82
C ASP A 205 -19.68 4.70 3.61
N LEU A 206 -18.91 5.60 4.22
CA LEU A 206 -19.46 6.74 4.96
C LEU A 206 -20.14 7.76 4.03
N LEU A 207 -19.53 8.04 2.87
CA LEU A 207 -20.13 8.92 1.86
C LEU A 207 -21.42 8.29 1.30
N GLU A 208 -21.41 6.99 1.02
CA GLU A 208 -22.58 6.28 0.49
C GLU A 208 -23.71 6.19 1.52
N ALA A 209 -23.39 5.92 2.79
CA ALA A 209 -24.37 5.94 3.88
C ALA A 209 -25.02 7.33 4.03
N THR A 210 -24.22 8.40 3.92
CA THR A 210 -24.73 9.78 3.92
C THR A 210 -25.68 10.00 2.75
N ARG A 211 -25.26 9.62 1.54
CA ARG A 211 -26.03 9.79 0.31
C ARG A 211 -27.38 9.08 0.39
N CYS A 212 -27.38 7.81 0.78
CA CYS A 212 -28.59 7.00 0.95
C CYS A 212 -29.52 7.57 2.03
N GLY A 213 -28.96 7.99 3.17
CA GLY A 213 -29.75 8.58 4.26
C GLY A 213 -30.47 9.87 3.87
N LEU A 214 -29.79 10.74 3.12
CA LEU A 214 -30.36 12.00 2.64
C LEU A 214 -31.32 11.80 1.45
N ALA A 215 -31.04 10.87 0.54
CA ALA A 215 -31.94 10.55 -0.56
C ALA A 215 -33.26 9.92 -0.08
N ALA A 216 -33.27 9.29 1.10
CA ALA A 216 -34.45 8.69 1.71
C ALA A 216 -35.32 9.70 2.52
N LEU A 217 -34.99 10.99 2.48
CA LEU A 217 -35.81 12.03 3.10
C LEU A 217 -37.11 12.20 2.30
N ASP A 218 -38.23 12.06 2.98
CA ASP A 218 -39.55 12.24 2.38
C ASP A 218 -40.04 13.68 2.59
N ALA A 219 -40.20 14.40 1.48
CA ALA A 219 -40.67 15.79 1.46
C ALA A 219 -42.11 15.96 1.99
N LYS A 220 -42.88 14.88 2.12
CA LYS A 220 -44.23 14.90 2.70
C LYS A 220 -44.24 14.89 4.23
N GLN A 221 -43.09 14.71 4.88
CA GLN A 221 -42.99 14.74 6.33
C GLN A 221 -43.05 16.17 6.89
N SER A 222 -43.37 16.29 8.18
CA SER A 222 -43.34 17.60 8.83
C SER A 222 -41.92 18.19 8.83
N PRO A 223 -41.76 19.53 8.75
CA PRO A 223 -40.44 20.17 8.72
C PRO A 223 -39.53 19.76 9.88
N ARG A 224 -40.10 19.57 11.08
CA ARG A 224 -39.35 19.09 12.27
C ARG A 224 -38.84 17.66 12.10
N SER A 225 -39.64 16.78 11.50
CA SER A 225 -39.25 15.39 11.21
C SER A 225 -38.14 15.35 10.16
N ILE A 226 -38.28 16.13 9.08
CA ILE A 226 -37.28 16.25 8.02
C ILE A 226 -35.95 16.73 8.60
N ASN A 227 -35.96 17.81 9.37
CA ASN A 227 -34.74 18.33 10.01
C ASN A 227 -34.07 17.28 10.91
N THR A 228 -34.84 16.60 11.76
CA THR A 228 -34.27 15.59 12.66
C THR A 228 -33.63 14.44 11.88
N ARG A 229 -34.32 13.91 10.86
CA ARG A 229 -33.80 12.82 10.04
C ARG A 229 -32.60 13.25 9.20
N ALA A 230 -32.61 14.45 8.65
CA ALA A 230 -31.49 14.99 7.90
C ALA A 230 -30.23 15.14 8.79
N GLN A 231 -30.39 15.59 10.04
CA GLN A 231 -29.29 15.69 11.00
C GLN A 231 -28.71 14.34 11.41
N LEU A 232 -29.53 13.29 11.48
CA LEU A 232 -29.09 11.91 11.68
C LEU A 232 -28.39 11.34 10.44
N ALA A 233 -28.92 11.62 9.25
CA ALA A 233 -28.38 11.15 7.98
C ALA A 233 -26.98 11.69 7.67
N VAL A 234 -26.59 12.84 8.24
CA VAL A 234 -25.25 13.43 8.06
C VAL A 234 -24.24 13.03 9.14
N ILE A 235 -24.58 12.16 10.09
CA ILE A 235 -23.59 11.63 11.05
C ILE A 235 -22.40 10.96 10.33
N PRO A 236 -22.60 10.10 9.31
CA PRO A 236 -21.49 9.50 8.57
C PRO A 236 -20.63 10.55 7.83
N ALA A 237 -21.23 11.62 7.30
CA ALA A 237 -20.51 12.73 6.68
C ALA A 237 -19.58 13.46 7.66
N ARG A 238 -20.03 13.67 8.90
CA ARG A 238 -19.17 14.27 9.95
C ARG A 238 -17.99 13.38 10.28
N GLU A 239 -18.20 12.06 10.33
CA GLU A 239 -17.13 11.09 10.56
C GLU A 239 -16.16 11.05 9.37
N ALA A 240 -16.66 11.05 8.14
CA ALA A 240 -15.82 11.12 6.94
C ALA A 240 -14.96 12.39 6.93
N LEU A 241 -15.55 13.54 7.26
CA LEU A 241 -14.84 14.81 7.37
C LEU A 241 -13.75 14.76 8.45
N ARG A 242 -14.05 14.16 9.61
CA ARG A 242 -13.08 13.97 10.70
C ARG A 242 -11.89 13.12 10.25
N LEU A 243 -12.14 12.01 9.56
CA LEU A 243 -11.11 11.13 9.02
C LEU A 243 -10.26 11.85 7.96
N ILE A 244 -10.90 12.55 7.01
CA ILE A 244 -10.19 13.31 5.98
C ILE A 244 -9.29 14.37 6.59
N ASN A 245 -9.78 15.15 7.56
CA ASN A 245 -8.96 16.19 8.20
C ASN A 245 -7.76 15.58 8.93
N HIS A 246 -7.97 14.50 9.68
CA HIS A 246 -6.89 13.82 10.37
C HIS A 246 -5.81 13.29 9.39
N THR A 247 -6.22 12.58 8.34
CA THR A 247 -5.29 11.99 7.37
C THR A 247 -4.62 13.04 6.49
N PHE A 248 -5.37 14.04 6.03
CA PHE A 248 -4.83 15.05 5.13
C PHE A 248 -3.78 15.92 5.83
N ASP A 249 -4.07 16.41 7.04
CA ASP A 249 -3.19 17.34 7.74
C ASP A 249 -1.92 16.66 8.27
N ASN A 250 -1.98 15.37 8.62
CA ASN A 250 -0.87 14.66 9.27
C ASN A 250 -0.06 13.73 8.34
N ILE A 251 -0.64 13.28 7.21
CA ILE A 251 -0.07 12.17 6.44
C ILE A 251 0.16 12.58 4.99
N LEU A 252 -0.88 13.06 4.32
CA LEU A 252 -0.80 13.32 2.88
C LEU A 252 -0.30 14.72 2.53
N ARG A 253 -0.11 15.63 3.50
CA ARG A 253 0.43 16.97 3.23
C ARG A 253 1.90 16.96 2.78
N PHE A 254 2.65 15.93 3.13
CA PHE A 254 4.06 15.80 2.78
C PHE A 254 4.22 15.22 1.36
N ARG A 255 5.09 15.85 0.56
CA ARG A 255 5.52 15.32 -0.74
C ARG A 255 6.74 14.41 -0.50
N PHE A 256 6.65 13.19 -1.00
CA PHE A 256 7.75 12.24 -1.08
C PHE A 256 8.28 12.23 -2.51
#